data_AF-A0A1V2LHF7-F1
#
_entry.id   AF-A0A1V2LHF7-F1
#
_cell.length_a   1.000
_cell.length_b   1.000
_cell.length_c   1.000
_cell.angle_alpha   90.00
_cell.angle_beta   90.00
_cell.angle_gamma   90.00
#
_symmetry.space_group_name_H-M   'P 1'
#
loop_
_entity.id
_entity.type
_entity.pdbx_description
1 polymer ?
#
loop_
_entity_poly.entity_id
_entity_poly.type
_entity_poly.pdbx_seq_one_letter_code
_entity_poly.pdbx_strand_id
1 'polypeptide(L)'
;MSWEGFKKAIHRTTGAVLVKAADKVTDKEYDIEERRYRVLEKAGTELQKATKGYLDSLRAVTASQVSMGETINNLYEDARNMGGVNVGGMYLQAVTDFDTETVKQLDGPFRETVLDPIIKFSSYFGEINEAIKKRAHKKQDYEQAKAKVRRLIDKPAKDASKLPRAERELALAKDVFDDLNNQLKTEIPQLIDLRVPYFDPSFEALVKIQLRFCTEGYARLAQVQQYLEPQMRDDYANGALDVRIDQIASDADIKKAYRKMALKYHPDKPTGDTEKFKQVSEAFQILSDKEKREVYDQYGLEAARGNAPAGNPFGGAGGGGGGAGGNPFGGNGTFRFSTNGGGGHAFSQDDAFNIFNQFGGFEDLFGGSMGGGMGGGMPGGMGGMGSGMGGRGGGASSARRREPEVVDLKVPVSLEELYNGGVKKLKINRKGPSGSNEAKMIEINIKPGWKAGTKITYPNEGDYKDGQRQTLRLILSEKPHSTFTRDDNDLKTVVRLTFKESLLGFRRELTTMSGRKLHLQRTTPTRPGSTESFPGQGMPIAKQPGAHGNLIVEYAVDYPSVLTPAQKAAIEGSF
;
A
#
# COMPACT_ATOMS: atom_id res chain seq x y z
N MET A 1 -26.32 -34.09 -15.39
CA MET A 1 -26.18 -34.65 -14.02
C MET A 1 -27.53 -35.22 -13.62
N SER A 2 -27.62 -36.49 -13.21
CA SER A 2 -28.91 -37.11 -12.88
C SER A 2 -29.49 -36.53 -11.57
N TRP A 3 -30.82 -36.48 -11.47
CA TRP A 3 -31.56 -36.08 -10.26
C TRP A 3 -31.18 -36.92 -9.01
N GLU A 4 -30.77 -38.17 -9.24
CA GLU A 4 -30.14 -39.06 -8.27
C GLU A 4 -28.79 -38.54 -7.74
N GLY A 5 -27.95 -38.01 -8.64
CA GLY A 5 -26.67 -37.39 -8.28
C GLY A 5 -26.84 -36.14 -7.43
N PHE A 6 -27.86 -35.33 -7.74
CA PHE A 6 -28.21 -34.14 -6.96
C PHE A 6 -28.76 -34.49 -5.57
N LYS A 7 -29.63 -35.51 -5.45
CA LYS A 7 -30.09 -36.02 -4.14
C LYS A 7 -28.96 -36.61 -3.31
N LYS A 8 -28.01 -37.33 -3.91
CA LYS A 8 -26.80 -37.83 -3.22
C LYS A 8 -25.88 -36.69 -2.76
N ALA A 9 -25.75 -35.62 -3.55
CA ALA A 9 -25.00 -34.43 -3.15
C ALA A 9 -25.68 -33.67 -2.00
N ILE A 10 -27.01 -33.52 -2.03
CA ILE A 10 -27.79 -32.89 -0.96
C ILE A 10 -27.76 -33.74 0.32
N HIS A 11 -27.83 -35.07 0.24
CA HIS A 11 -27.68 -35.93 1.42
C HIS A 11 -26.26 -35.91 2.00
N ARG A 12 -25.22 -35.65 1.19
CA ARG A 12 -23.86 -35.39 1.69
C ARG A 12 -23.72 -34.02 2.37
N THR A 13 -24.47 -33.01 1.93
CA THR A 13 -24.44 -31.65 2.54
C THR A 13 -25.36 -31.50 3.75
N THR A 14 -26.48 -32.25 3.82
CA THR A 14 -27.36 -32.29 5.01
C THR A 14 -26.91 -33.32 6.06
N GLY A 15 -25.96 -34.19 5.71
CA GLY A 15 -25.25 -35.08 6.62
C GLY A 15 -24.06 -34.43 7.34
N ALA A 16 -23.97 -33.10 7.40
CA ALA A 16 -23.17 -32.40 8.40
C ALA A 16 -23.81 -32.68 9.76
N VAL A 17 -23.57 -33.90 10.26
CA VAL A 17 -23.82 -34.32 11.63
C VAL A 17 -23.37 -33.17 12.52
N LEU A 18 -24.30 -32.61 13.30
CA LEU A 18 -23.99 -31.73 14.41
C LEU A 18 -23.04 -32.49 15.35
N VAL A 19 -21.73 -32.37 15.09
CA VAL A 19 -20.66 -32.86 15.94
C VAL A 19 -20.76 -32.02 17.21
N LYS A 20 -21.17 -32.66 18.31
CA LYS A 20 -21.26 -31.98 19.60
C LYS A 20 -19.85 -31.50 19.98
N ALA A 21 -19.75 -30.41 20.75
CA ALA A 21 -18.45 -29.84 21.14
C ALA A 21 -17.49 -30.85 21.78
N ALA A 22 -18.01 -31.85 22.51
CA ALA A 22 -17.23 -32.94 23.11
C ALA A 22 -16.59 -33.91 22.10
N ASP A 23 -17.08 -33.94 20.86
CA ASP A 23 -16.62 -34.84 19.81
C ASP A 23 -15.55 -34.17 18.92
N LYS A 24 -15.32 -32.86 19.07
CA LYS A 24 -14.25 -32.14 18.38
C LYS A 24 -12.87 -32.57 18.90
N VAL A 25 -11.93 -32.68 17.98
CA VAL A 25 -10.53 -33.00 18.28
C VAL A 25 -9.74 -31.70 18.25
N THR A 26 -9.02 -31.39 19.33
CA THR A 26 -8.20 -30.18 19.44
C THR A 26 -6.77 -30.57 19.78
N ASP A 27 -5.81 -30.07 19.00
CA ASP A 27 -4.38 -30.26 19.24
C ASP A 27 -3.71 -28.89 19.26
N LYS A 28 -3.47 -28.38 20.47
CA LYS A 28 -2.91 -27.03 20.66
C LYS A 28 -1.47 -26.91 20.16
N GLU A 29 -0.70 -27.99 20.23
CA GLU A 29 0.70 -28.01 19.80
C GLU A 29 0.76 -27.89 18.28
N TYR A 30 -0.03 -28.69 17.58
CA TYR A 30 -0.20 -28.57 16.13
C TYR A 30 -0.74 -27.18 15.72
N ASP A 31 -1.77 -26.67 16.41
CA ASP A 31 -2.38 -25.38 16.06
C ASP A 31 -1.38 -24.20 16.19
N ILE A 32 -0.42 -24.29 17.11
CA ILE A 32 0.67 -23.31 17.25
C ILE A 32 1.63 -23.42 16.07
N GLU A 33 2.07 -24.63 15.73
CA GLU A 33 3.02 -24.86 14.63
C GLU A 33 2.41 -24.52 13.27
N GLU A 34 1.15 -24.89 13.01
CA GLU A 34 0.44 -24.48 11.80
C GLU A 34 0.38 -22.95 11.70
N ARG A 35 0.07 -22.24 12.79
CA ARG A 35 0.03 -20.78 12.78
C ARG A 35 1.40 -20.17 12.44
N ARG A 36 2.49 -20.70 13.02
CA ARG A 36 3.86 -20.26 12.71
C ARG A 36 4.19 -20.51 11.23
N TYR A 37 3.84 -21.68 10.73
CA TYR A 37 3.99 -22.03 9.32
C TYR A 37 3.23 -21.07 8.39
N ARG A 38 1.96 -20.75 8.68
CA ARG A 38 1.17 -19.81 7.85
C ARG A 38 1.77 -18.41 7.77
N VAL A 39 2.40 -17.94 8.84
CA VAL A 39 3.14 -16.67 8.84
C VAL A 39 4.35 -16.76 7.91
N LEU A 40 5.12 -17.85 8.01
CA LEU A 40 6.29 -18.09 7.15
C LEU A 40 5.91 -18.24 5.68
N GLU A 41 4.87 -19.03 5.38
CA GLU A 41 4.36 -19.25 4.03
C GLU A 41 3.96 -17.92 3.36
N LYS A 42 3.17 -17.11 4.08
CA LYS A 42 2.75 -15.81 3.58
C LYS A 42 3.95 -14.90 3.28
N ALA A 43 4.85 -14.75 4.25
CA ALA A 43 6.03 -13.90 4.11
C ALA A 43 6.96 -14.42 3.00
N GLY A 44 7.20 -15.74 2.91
CA GLY A 44 8.02 -16.35 1.88
C GLY A 44 7.44 -16.19 0.48
N THR A 45 6.11 -16.30 0.32
CA THR A 45 5.44 -16.08 -0.97
C THR A 45 5.52 -14.62 -1.41
N GLU A 46 5.33 -13.68 -0.49
CA GLU A 46 5.50 -12.25 -0.75
C GLU A 46 6.95 -11.92 -1.14
N LEU A 47 7.92 -12.48 -0.41
CA LEU A 47 9.35 -12.33 -0.71
C LEU A 47 9.71 -12.90 -2.09
N GLN A 48 9.21 -14.08 -2.44
CA GLN A 48 9.43 -14.70 -3.75
C GLN A 48 8.90 -13.80 -4.89
N LYS A 49 7.71 -13.21 -4.70
CA LYS A 49 7.12 -12.30 -5.68
C LYS A 49 7.94 -11.01 -5.83
N ALA A 50 8.34 -10.41 -4.71
CA ALA A 50 9.15 -9.19 -4.72
C ALA A 50 10.52 -9.42 -5.37
N THR A 51 11.18 -10.53 -5.04
CA THR A 51 12.49 -10.89 -5.59
C THR A 51 12.44 -11.07 -7.11
N LYS A 52 11.38 -11.68 -7.65
CA LYS A 52 11.19 -11.83 -9.10
C LYS A 52 11.13 -10.47 -9.83
N GLY A 53 10.45 -9.48 -9.26
CA GLY A 53 10.30 -8.15 -9.86
C GLY A 53 11.49 -7.21 -9.65
N TYR A 54 12.45 -7.58 -8.81
CA TYR A 54 13.55 -6.69 -8.43
C TYR A 54 14.51 -6.40 -9.60
N LEU A 55 14.95 -7.42 -10.35
CA LEU A 55 15.80 -7.23 -11.53
C LEU A 55 15.10 -6.42 -12.62
N ASP A 56 13.81 -6.66 -12.84
CA ASP A 56 13.01 -5.90 -13.81
C ASP A 56 12.94 -4.42 -13.40
N SER A 57 12.84 -4.14 -12.09
CA SER A 57 12.88 -2.77 -11.57
C SER A 57 14.25 -2.12 -11.80
N LEU A 58 15.36 -2.83 -11.57
CA LEU A 58 16.69 -2.31 -11.85
C LEU A 58 16.89 -1.98 -13.34
N ARG A 59 16.47 -2.89 -14.23
CA ARG A 59 16.51 -2.68 -15.69
C ARG A 59 15.65 -1.51 -16.13
N ALA A 60 14.46 -1.35 -15.54
CA ALA A 60 13.58 -0.22 -15.85
C ALA A 60 14.21 1.12 -15.45
N VAL A 61 14.87 1.16 -14.27
CA VAL A 61 15.57 2.36 -13.80
C VAL A 61 16.72 2.73 -14.74
N THR A 62 17.58 1.77 -15.11
CA THR A 62 18.74 2.06 -15.97
C THR A 62 18.32 2.39 -17.40
N ALA A 63 17.31 1.71 -17.95
CA ALA A 63 16.74 2.08 -19.26
C ALA A 63 16.18 3.51 -19.25
N SER A 64 15.51 3.92 -18.17
CA SER A 64 15.04 5.30 -18.01
C SER A 64 16.21 6.30 -17.95
N GLN A 65 17.30 5.95 -17.26
CA GLN A 65 18.52 6.78 -17.23
C GLN A 65 19.14 6.95 -18.61
N VAL A 66 19.18 5.89 -19.44
CA VAL A 66 19.64 5.98 -20.82
C VAL A 66 18.77 6.93 -21.64
N SER A 67 17.44 6.80 -21.57
CA SER A 67 16.52 7.69 -22.28
C SER A 67 16.66 9.16 -21.85
N MET A 68 16.89 9.42 -20.56
CA MET A 68 17.22 10.76 -20.07
C MET A 68 18.56 11.24 -20.65
N GLY A 69 19.57 10.38 -20.69
CA GLY A 69 20.86 10.68 -21.31
C GLY A 69 20.75 11.04 -22.79
N GLU A 70 19.92 10.34 -23.55
CA GLU A 70 19.67 10.63 -24.98
C GLU A 70 19.04 12.00 -25.14
N THR A 71 18.03 12.29 -24.31
CA THR A 71 17.34 13.59 -24.31
C THR A 71 18.30 14.73 -23.97
N ILE A 72 19.14 14.56 -22.94
CA ILE A 72 20.16 15.52 -22.55
C ILE A 72 21.16 15.72 -23.69
N ASN A 73 21.70 14.65 -24.25
CA ASN A 73 22.65 14.74 -25.36
C ASN A 73 22.06 15.50 -26.57
N ASN A 74 20.79 15.27 -26.89
CA ASN A 74 20.10 15.97 -27.97
C ASN A 74 19.86 17.46 -27.66
N LEU A 75 19.53 17.82 -26.41
CA LEU A 75 19.35 19.20 -25.96
C LEU A 75 20.64 20.04 -26.10
N TYR A 76 21.80 19.40 -25.88
CA TYR A 76 23.11 20.06 -25.94
C TYR A 76 23.83 19.89 -27.29
N GLU A 77 23.15 19.43 -28.34
CA GLU A 77 23.70 19.38 -29.71
C GLU A 77 24.22 20.74 -30.19
N ASP A 78 23.59 21.84 -29.77
CA ASP A 78 24.01 23.20 -30.14
C ASP A 78 25.36 23.59 -29.49
N ALA A 79 25.69 23.06 -28.29
CA ALA A 79 26.98 23.31 -27.63
C ALA A 79 28.15 22.57 -28.30
N ARG A 80 27.86 21.40 -28.88
CA ARG A 80 28.82 20.61 -29.69
C ARG A 80 29.29 21.38 -30.92
N ASN A 81 28.43 22.20 -31.52
CA ASN A 81 28.74 23.00 -32.71
C ASN A 81 29.60 24.25 -32.41
N MET A 82 29.80 24.59 -31.14
CA MET A 82 30.62 25.73 -30.70
C MET A 82 32.02 25.32 -30.19
N GLY A 83 32.43 24.06 -30.38
CA GLY A 83 33.77 23.58 -30.00
C GLY A 83 33.96 23.27 -28.51
N GLY A 84 32.89 23.21 -27.72
CA GLY A 84 32.92 22.82 -26.31
C GLY A 84 33.00 21.30 -26.09
N VAL A 85 33.38 20.88 -24.87
CA VAL A 85 33.40 19.47 -24.46
C VAL A 85 31.96 18.91 -24.47
N ASN A 86 31.73 17.78 -25.15
CA ASN A 86 30.41 17.15 -25.22
C ASN A 86 30.09 16.37 -23.93
N VAL A 87 29.81 17.10 -22.84
CA VAL A 87 29.45 16.51 -21.54
C VAL A 87 28.18 15.67 -21.63
N GLY A 88 27.19 16.10 -22.43
CA GLY A 88 25.95 15.34 -22.67
C GLY A 88 26.20 13.97 -23.28
N GLY A 89 27.11 13.88 -24.25
CA GLY A 89 27.54 12.61 -24.85
C GLY A 89 28.31 11.72 -23.88
N MET A 90 29.18 12.29 -23.04
CA MET A 90 29.90 11.54 -21.99
C MET A 90 28.93 10.99 -20.94
N TYR A 91 27.92 11.77 -20.56
CA TYR A 91 26.86 11.33 -19.65
C TYR A 91 26.04 10.19 -20.26
N LEU A 92 25.58 10.33 -21.51
CA LEU A 92 24.86 9.29 -22.24
C LEU A 92 25.67 7.99 -22.31
N GLN A 93 26.97 8.09 -22.61
CA GLN A 93 27.86 6.93 -22.65
C GLN A 93 27.96 6.28 -21.25
N ALA A 94 28.16 7.06 -20.19
CA ALA A 94 28.25 6.52 -18.83
C ALA A 94 26.99 5.76 -18.39
N VAL A 95 25.78 6.29 -18.69
CA VAL A 95 24.52 5.61 -18.35
C VAL A 95 24.25 4.39 -19.26
N THR A 96 24.68 4.44 -20.52
CA THR A 96 24.57 3.32 -21.45
C THR A 96 25.47 2.16 -21.04
N ASP A 97 26.72 2.45 -20.66
CA ASP A 97 27.65 1.42 -20.19
C ASP A 97 27.18 0.85 -18.83
N PHE A 98 26.58 1.68 -17.96
CA PHE A 98 25.98 1.22 -16.71
C PHE A 98 24.82 0.22 -16.95
N ASP A 99 23.91 0.53 -17.89
CA ASP A 99 22.82 -0.38 -18.25
C ASP A 99 23.33 -1.66 -18.91
N THR A 100 24.24 -1.53 -19.89
CA THR A 100 24.62 -2.65 -20.74
C THR A 100 25.68 -3.56 -20.14
N GLU A 101 26.54 -3.06 -19.25
CA GLU A 101 27.61 -3.84 -18.63
C GLU A 101 27.26 -4.22 -17.19
N THR A 102 26.96 -3.23 -16.34
CA THR A 102 26.78 -3.47 -14.90
C THR A 102 25.50 -4.27 -14.64
N VAL A 103 24.34 -3.86 -15.16
CA VAL A 103 23.07 -4.56 -14.89
C VAL A 103 23.08 -5.98 -15.45
N LYS A 104 23.58 -6.18 -16.67
CA LYS A 104 23.68 -7.53 -17.26
C LYS A 104 24.60 -8.46 -16.48
N GLN A 105 25.68 -7.94 -15.88
CA GLN A 105 26.57 -8.73 -15.03
C GLN A 105 25.96 -9.10 -13.68
N LEU A 106 24.90 -8.40 -13.22
CA LEU A 106 24.20 -8.71 -11.97
C LEU A 106 23.15 -9.79 -12.12
N ASP A 107 22.63 -10.02 -13.34
CA ASP A 107 21.55 -10.98 -13.59
C ASP A 107 21.88 -12.41 -13.15
N GLY A 108 23.02 -12.95 -13.58
CA GLY A 108 23.47 -14.30 -13.22
C GLY A 108 23.64 -14.47 -11.71
N PRO A 109 24.50 -13.66 -11.06
CA PRO A 109 24.70 -13.72 -9.62
C PRO A 109 23.40 -13.55 -8.82
N PHE A 110 22.54 -12.59 -9.18
CA PHE A 110 21.25 -12.41 -8.50
C PHE A 110 20.38 -13.65 -8.60
N ARG A 111 20.29 -14.23 -9.81
CA ARG A 111 19.46 -15.40 -10.02
C ARG A 111 19.95 -16.57 -9.18
N GLU A 112 21.23 -16.88 -9.23
CA GLU A 112 21.82 -18.05 -8.56
C GLU A 112 21.86 -17.91 -7.04
N THR A 113 22.12 -16.70 -6.52
CA THR A 113 22.37 -16.49 -5.09
C THR A 113 21.17 -15.96 -4.32
N VAL A 114 20.17 -15.39 -4.99
CA VAL A 114 18.97 -14.81 -4.35
C VAL A 114 17.70 -15.48 -4.86
N LEU A 115 17.46 -15.45 -6.17
CA LEU A 115 16.17 -15.86 -6.73
C LEU A 115 15.93 -17.37 -6.63
N ASP A 116 16.86 -18.18 -7.13
CA ASP A 116 16.73 -19.63 -7.19
C ASP A 116 16.63 -20.26 -5.79
N PRO A 117 17.43 -19.86 -4.78
CA PRO A 117 17.26 -20.33 -3.40
C PRO A 117 15.89 -20.00 -2.81
N ILE A 118 15.38 -18.76 -3.00
CA ILE A 118 14.07 -18.36 -2.50
C ILE A 118 12.96 -19.15 -3.20
N ILE A 119 13.07 -19.39 -4.51
CA ILE A 119 12.12 -20.23 -5.26
C ILE A 119 12.15 -21.67 -4.73
N LYS A 120 13.34 -22.23 -4.54
CA LYS A 120 13.53 -23.59 -4.03
C LYS A 120 12.96 -23.76 -2.62
N PHE A 121 13.17 -22.79 -1.72
CA PHE A 121 12.56 -22.84 -0.41
C PHE A 121 11.02 -22.77 -0.49
N SER A 122 10.51 -21.88 -1.35
CA SER A 122 9.07 -21.68 -1.50
C SER A 122 8.35 -22.92 -2.08
N SER A 123 9.04 -23.80 -2.80
CA SER A 123 8.40 -25.03 -3.33
C SER A 123 7.96 -25.99 -2.22
N TYR A 124 8.61 -25.97 -1.05
CA TYR A 124 8.26 -26.82 0.09
C TYR A 124 6.89 -26.48 0.69
N PHE A 125 6.40 -25.25 0.52
CA PHE A 125 5.07 -24.85 1.02
C PHE A 125 3.95 -25.67 0.38
N GLY A 126 4.09 -26.04 -0.89
CA GLY A 126 3.07 -26.85 -1.58
C GLY A 126 2.88 -28.23 -0.95
N GLU A 127 3.98 -28.89 -0.58
CA GLU A 127 3.97 -30.22 0.02
C GLU A 127 3.34 -30.21 1.42
N ILE A 128 3.75 -29.24 2.27
CA ILE A 128 3.19 -29.08 3.61
C ILE A 128 1.70 -28.71 3.55
N ASN A 129 1.28 -27.86 2.60
CA ASN A 129 -0.12 -27.51 2.43
C ASN A 129 -1.00 -28.72 2.12
N GLU A 130 -0.53 -29.61 1.25
CA GLU A 130 -1.26 -30.85 0.94
C GLU A 130 -1.27 -31.81 2.14
N ALA A 131 -0.21 -31.89 2.93
CA ALA A 131 -0.18 -32.66 4.17
C ALA A 131 -1.17 -32.12 5.22
N ILE A 132 -1.21 -30.79 5.44
CA ILE A 132 -2.18 -30.11 6.32
C ILE A 132 -3.61 -30.42 5.88
N LYS A 133 -3.89 -30.33 4.58
CA LYS A 133 -5.21 -30.61 4.01
C LYS A 133 -5.61 -32.07 4.21
N LYS A 134 -4.70 -33.02 3.99
CA LYS A 134 -4.93 -34.45 4.28
C LYS A 134 -5.24 -34.67 5.76
N ARG A 135 -4.47 -34.09 6.67
CA ARG A 135 -4.70 -34.17 8.12
C ARG A 135 -6.06 -33.58 8.52
N ALA A 136 -6.46 -32.45 7.94
CA ALA A 136 -7.78 -31.86 8.18
C ALA A 136 -8.93 -32.77 7.74
N HIS A 137 -8.80 -33.45 6.60
CA HIS A 137 -9.78 -34.45 6.16
C HIS A 137 -9.84 -35.65 7.11
N LYS A 138 -8.69 -36.18 7.54
CA LYS A 138 -8.62 -37.32 8.46
C LYS A 138 -9.11 -36.99 9.87
N LYS A 139 -8.93 -35.75 10.31
CA LYS A 139 -9.57 -35.22 11.51
C LYS A 139 -11.09 -35.32 11.43
N GLN A 140 -11.69 -34.93 10.31
CA GLN A 140 -13.13 -35.01 10.11
C GLN A 140 -13.63 -36.46 10.12
N ASP A 141 -12.89 -37.39 9.49
CA ASP A 141 -13.20 -38.83 9.52
C ASP A 141 -13.18 -39.36 10.97
N TYR A 142 -12.16 -38.98 11.76
CA TYR A 142 -12.02 -39.36 13.17
C TYR A 142 -13.16 -38.79 14.05
N GLU A 143 -13.50 -37.51 13.90
CA GLU A 143 -14.61 -36.87 14.62
C GLU A 143 -15.96 -37.54 14.30
N GLN A 144 -16.19 -37.93 13.04
CA GLN A 144 -17.39 -38.67 12.64
C GLN A 144 -17.45 -40.07 13.26
N ALA A 145 -16.34 -40.81 13.27
CA ALA A 145 -16.26 -42.12 13.91
C ALA A 145 -16.50 -42.01 15.43
N LYS A 146 -15.95 -40.97 16.07
CA LYS A 146 -16.14 -40.69 17.51
C LYS A 146 -17.61 -40.40 17.81
N ALA A 147 -18.26 -39.55 17.01
CA ALA A 147 -19.69 -39.25 17.14
C ALA A 147 -20.57 -40.50 16.91
N LYS A 148 -20.17 -41.39 15.99
CA LYS A 148 -20.88 -42.65 15.71
C LYS A 148 -20.81 -43.62 16.90
N VAL A 149 -19.64 -43.83 17.49
CA VAL A 149 -19.48 -44.66 18.70
C VAL A 149 -20.31 -44.11 19.85
N ARG A 150 -20.21 -42.79 20.11
CA ARG A 150 -21.00 -42.14 21.15
C ARG A 150 -22.51 -42.35 20.98
N ARG A 151 -23.04 -42.21 19.76
CA ARG A 151 -24.47 -42.44 19.48
C ARG A 151 -24.90 -43.87 19.79
N LEU A 152 -24.04 -44.85 19.52
CA LEU A 152 -24.32 -46.27 19.81
C LEU A 152 -24.23 -46.58 21.30
N ILE A 153 -23.43 -45.83 22.07
CA ILE A 153 -23.39 -45.91 23.54
C ILE A 153 -24.65 -45.26 24.13
N ASP A 154 -24.98 -44.03 23.72
CA ASP A 154 -26.14 -43.27 24.20
C ASP A 154 -27.46 -44.00 23.86
N LYS A 155 -27.52 -44.68 22.71
CA LYS A 155 -28.68 -45.47 22.27
C LYS A 155 -28.22 -46.81 21.67
N PRO A 156 -28.13 -47.88 22.48
CA PRO A 156 -27.70 -49.20 22.05
C PRO A 156 -28.53 -49.74 20.88
N ALA A 157 -27.86 -50.26 19.86
CA ALA A 157 -28.53 -50.88 18.73
C ALA A 157 -29.03 -52.29 19.10
N LYS A 158 -30.12 -52.75 18.46
CA LYS A 158 -30.64 -54.12 18.61
C LYS A 158 -29.62 -55.21 18.23
N ASP A 159 -28.67 -54.86 17.37
CA ASP A 159 -27.59 -55.73 16.91
C ASP A 159 -26.33 -55.42 17.72
N ALA A 160 -25.94 -56.36 18.58
CA ALA A 160 -24.80 -56.25 19.49
C ALA A 160 -23.45 -56.15 18.75
N SER A 161 -23.36 -56.53 17.47
CA SER A 161 -22.13 -56.46 16.68
C SER A 161 -21.78 -55.05 16.18
N LYS A 162 -22.75 -54.11 16.19
CA LYS A 162 -22.59 -52.76 15.63
C LYS A 162 -21.64 -51.88 16.43
N LEU A 163 -21.68 -51.96 17.76
CA LEU A 163 -20.80 -51.17 18.62
C LEU A 163 -19.33 -51.60 18.47
N PRO A 164 -18.96 -52.90 18.60
CA PRO A 164 -17.59 -53.36 18.37
C PRO A 164 -17.05 -53.07 16.96
N ARG A 165 -17.92 -53.01 15.95
CA ARG A 165 -17.51 -52.62 14.59
C ARG A 165 -17.23 -51.12 14.49
N ALA A 166 -18.05 -50.28 15.10
CA ALA A 166 -17.83 -48.83 15.14
C ALA A 166 -16.59 -48.46 15.97
N GLU A 167 -16.30 -49.20 17.04
CA GLU A 167 -15.08 -49.02 17.84
C GLU A 167 -13.81 -49.36 17.05
N ARG A 168 -13.85 -50.44 16.24
CA ARG A 168 -12.75 -50.75 15.30
C ARG A 168 -12.56 -49.66 14.24
N GLU A 169 -13.63 -49.13 13.69
CA GLU A 169 -13.59 -48.01 12.73
C GLU A 169 -13.04 -46.73 13.37
N LEU A 170 -13.39 -46.46 14.63
CA LEU A 170 -12.84 -45.36 15.42
C LEU A 170 -11.33 -45.52 15.65
N ALA A 171 -10.88 -46.71 16.03
CA ALA A 171 -9.46 -46.99 16.25
C ALA A 171 -8.65 -46.74 14.96
N LEU A 172 -9.09 -47.30 13.82
CA LEU A 172 -8.43 -47.09 12.53
C LEU A 172 -8.41 -45.61 12.10
N ALA A 173 -9.52 -44.88 12.30
CA ALA A 173 -9.58 -43.46 11.95
C ALA A 173 -8.68 -42.61 12.85
N LYS A 174 -8.56 -42.98 14.14
CA LYS A 174 -7.67 -42.33 15.09
C LYS A 174 -6.21 -42.55 14.72
N ASP A 175 -5.79 -43.78 14.46
CA ASP A 175 -4.40 -44.10 14.13
C ASP A 175 -3.92 -43.32 12.89
N VAL A 176 -4.74 -43.31 11.81
CA VAL A 176 -4.42 -42.55 10.58
C VAL A 176 -4.34 -41.05 10.82
N PHE A 177 -5.21 -40.50 11.69
CA PHE A 177 -5.15 -39.08 12.05
C PHE A 177 -3.90 -38.77 12.89
N ASP A 178 -3.62 -39.59 13.90
CA ASP A 178 -2.50 -39.41 14.82
C ASP A 178 -1.16 -39.50 14.08
N ASP A 179 -1.01 -40.41 13.12
CA ASP A 179 0.17 -40.53 12.26
C ASP A 179 0.45 -39.23 11.49
N LEU A 180 -0.55 -38.73 10.74
CA LEU A 180 -0.42 -37.48 9.98
C LEU A 180 -0.20 -36.27 10.89
N ASN A 181 -0.84 -36.26 12.05
CA ASN A 181 -0.74 -35.19 13.01
C ASN A 181 0.66 -35.13 13.63
N ASN A 182 1.23 -36.27 14.02
CA ASN A 182 2.59 -36.36 14.57
C ASN A 182 3.66 -36.09 13.51
N GLN A 183 3.43 -36.53 12.26
CA GLN A 183 4.27 -36.20 11.12
C GLN A 183 4.36 -34.67 10.94
N LEU A 184 3.21 -33.98 10.86
CA LEU A 184 3.20 -32.52 10.68
C LEU A 184 3.80 -31.76 11.86
N LYS A 185 3.61 -32.23 13.10
CA LYS A 185 4.27 -31.65 14.28
C LYS A 185 5.79 -31.77 14.23
N THR A 186 6.33 -32.71 13.45
CA THR A 186 7.78 -32.89 13.26
C THR A 186 8.29 -32.10 12.06
N GLU A 187 7.59 -32.18 10.93
CA GLU A 187 8.02 -31.58 9.65
C GLU A 187 7.88 -30.05 9.62
N ILE A 188 6.82 -29.49 10.23
CA ILE A 188 6.60 -28.05 10.22
C ILE A 188 7.76 -27.29 10.91
N PRO A 189 8.18 -27.64 12.14
CA PRO A 189 9.34 -27.01 12.78
C PRO A 189 10.61 -27.13 11.94
N GLN A 190 10.87 -28.29 11.34
CA GLN A 190 12.04 -28.52 10.50
C GLN A 190 12.04 -27.60 9.27
N LEU A 191 10.89 -27.46 8.58
CA LEU A 191 10.76 -26.52 7.47
C LEU A 191 10.96 -25.07 7.92
N ILE A 192 10.41 -24.71 9.07
CA ILE A 192 10.60 -23.38 9.65
C ILE A 192 12.08 -23.11 9.86
N ASP A 193 12.84 -24.05 10.42
CA ASP A 193 14.27 -23.89 10.67
C ASP A 193 15.11 -23.87 9.39
N LEU A 194 14.68 -24.59 8.35
CA LEU A 194 15.29 -24.53 7.02
C LEU A 194 15.23 -23.12 6.39
N ARG A 195 14.41 -22.19 6.89
CA ARG A 195 14.41 -20.81 6.38
C ARG A 195 15.78 -20.13 6.50
N VAL A 196 16.52 -20.41 7.57
CA VAL A 196 17.79 -19.74 7.91
C VAL A 196 18.85 -19.98 6.83
N PRO A 197 19.19 -21.24 6.47
CA PRO A 197 20.21 -21.50 5.45
C PRO A 197 19.80 -21.06 4.03
N TYR A 198 18.52 -20.76 3.77
CA TYR A 198 18.06 -20.27 2.47
C TYR A 198 17.96 -18.74 2.41
N PHE A 199 17.41 -18.11 3.45
CA PHE A 199 17.12 -16.68 3.44
C PHE A 199 18.31 -15.84 3.90
N ASP A 200 19.09 -16.27 4.89
CA ASP A 200 20.20 -15.46 5.38
C ASP A 200 21.27 -15.24 4.29
N PRO A 201 21.74 -16.28 3.56
CA PRO A 201 22.70 -16.08 2.47
C PRO A 201 22.09 -15.31 1.29
N SER A 202 20.81 -15.56 0.98
CA SER A 202 20.10 -14.81 -0.08
C SER A 202 20.00 -13.33 0.23
N PHE A 203 19.74 -12.98 1.50
CA PHE A 203 19.66 -11.60 1.94
C PHE A 203 21.03 -10.91 1.92
N GLU A 204 22.08 -11.61 2.38
CA GLU A 204 23.45 -11.11 2.29
C GLU A 204 23.87 -10.86 0.82
N ALA A 205 23.54 -11.80 -0.07
CA ALA A 205 23.81 -11.67 -1.50
C ALA A 205 23.03 -10.51 -2.13
N LEU A 206 21.75 -10.33 -1.77
CA LEU A 206 20.94 -9.19 -2.22
C LEU A 206 21.58 -7.85 -1.84
N VAL A 207 22.02 -7.71 -0.60
CA VAL A 207 22.69 -6.48 -0.12
C VAL A 207 24.00 -6.24 -0.88
N LYS A 208 24.79 -7.29 -1.13
CA LYS A 208 26.03 -7.18 -1.92
C LYS A 208 25.76 -6.75 -3.36
N ILE A 209 24.70 -7.28 -3.98
CA ILE A 209 24.26 -6.90 -5.33
C ILE A 209 23.82 -5.44 -5.37
N GLN A 210 23.04 -5.00 -4.38
CA GLN A 210 22.64 -3.60 -4.23
C GLN A 210 23.85 -2.67 -4.08
N LEU A 211 24.78 -3.03 -3.19
CA LEU A 211 25.99 -2.27 -2.97
C LEU A 211 26.80 -2.16 -4.27
N ARG A 212 26.95 -3.27 -5.00
CA ARG A 212 27.67 -3.28 -6.28
C ARG A 212 26.99 -2.39 -7.32
N PHE A 213 25.67 -2.50 -7.48
CA PHE A 213 24.88 -1.65 -8.37
C PHE A 213 25.09 -0.15 -8.06
N CYS A 214 24.92 0.23 -6.79
CA CYS A 214 25.07 1.63 -6.37
C CYS A 214 26.51 2.13 -6.50
N THR A 215 27.50 1.32 -6.15
CA THR A 215 28.92 1.71 -6.19
C THR A 215 29.41 1.87 -7.63
N GLU A 216 29.07 0.92 -8.51
CA GLU A 216 29.43 1.02 -9.93
C GLU A 216 28.70 2.18 -10.62
N GLY A 217 27.41 2.39 -10.32
CA GLY A 217 26.64 3.52 -10.84
C GLY A 217 27.24 4.86 -10.41
N TYR A 218 27.56 5.00 -9.12
CA TYR A 218 28.23 6.19 -8.60
C TYR A 218 29.59 6.41 -9.26
N ALA A 219 30.42 5.37 -9.36
CA ALA A 219 31.76 5.49 -9.94
C ALA A 219 31.73 5.94 -11.40
N ARG A 220 30.81 5.40 -12.22
CA ARG A 220 30.64 5.80 -13.62
C ARG A 220 30.14 7.25 -13.74
N LEU A 221 29.15 7.63 -12.95
CA LEU A 221 28.62 9.00 -12.97
C LEU A 221 29.62 10.03 -12.43
N ALA A 222 30.41 9.68 -11.41
CA ALA A 222 31.46 10.54 -10.87
C ALA A 222 32.53 10.87 -11.93
N GLN A 223 32.83 9.95 -12.86
CA GLN A 223 33.74 10.23 -13.96
C GLN A 223 33.22 11.30 -14.91
N VAL A 224 31.90 11.53 -14.99
CA VAL A 224 31.34 12.62 -15.81
C VAL A 224 31.68 13.98 -15.22
N GLN A 225 31.80 14.07 -13.88
CA GLN A 225 32.08 15.33 -13.19
C GLN A 225 33.41 15.94 -13.60
N GLN A 226 34.40 15.14 -14.01
CA GLN A 226 35.71 15.65 -14.43
C GLN A 226 35.63 16.54 -15.69
N TYR A 227 34.57 16.38 -16.49
CA TYR A 227 34.32 17.15 -17.70
C TYR A 227 33.49 18.41 -17.44
N LEU A 228 33.01 18.62 -16.21
CA LEU A 228 32.30 19.83 -15.81
C LEU A 228 33.29 20.95 -15.46
N GLU A 229 32.89 22.19 -15.77
CA GLU A 229 33.67 23.37 -15.41
C GLU A 229 33.95 23.42 -13.90
N PRO A 230 35.16 23.83 -13.46
CA PRO A 230 35.52 23.88 -12.04
C PRO A 230 34.51 24.67 -11.20
N GLN A 231 34.07 25.83 -11.69
CA GLN A 231 33.08 26.67 -10.99
C GLN A 231 31.75 25.93 -10.76
N MET A 232 31.28 25.16 -11.74
CA MET A 232 30.05 24.37 -11.60
C MET A 232 30.19 23.25 -10.57
N ARG A 233 31.39 22.66 -10.45
CA ARG A 233 31.67 21.66 -9.41
C ARG A 233 31.67 22.27 -8.01
N ASP A 234 32.27 23.46 -7.86
CA ASP A 234 32.27 24.20 -6.60
C ASP A 234 30.87 24.67 -6.22
N ASP A 235 30.09 25.15 -7.20
CA ASP A 235 28.70 25.55 -7.01
C ASP A 235 27.81 24.37 -6.58
N TYR A 236 28.08 23.16 -7.08
CA TYR A 236 27.40 21.94 -6.69
C TYR A 236 27.76 21.53 -5.26
N ALA A 237 29.06 21.51 -4.94
CA ALA A 237 29.54 21.14 -3.60
C ALA A 237 29.02 22.10 -2.51
N ASN A 238 28.80 23.36 -2.84
CA ASN A 238 28.31 24.38 -1.91
C ASN A 238 26.77 24.54 -1.92
N GLY A 239 26.03 23.71 -2.66
CA GLY A 239 24.57 23.77 -2.76
C GLY A 239 24.02 24.99 -3.51
N ALA A 240 24.89 25.80 -4.15
CA ALA A 240 24.50 26.97 -4.92
C ALA A 240 23.81 26.61 -6.24
N LEU A 241 24.01 25.38 -6.72
CA LEU A 241 23.32 24.82 -7.88
C LEU A 241 21.87 24.42 -7.55
N ASP A 242 21.59 23.91 -6.34
CA ASP A 242 20.21 23.56 -5.93
C ASP A 242 19.31 24.80 -5.91
N VAL A 243 19.82 25.90 -5.34
CA VAL A 243 19.14 27.21 -5.35
C VAL A 243 18.93 27.72 -6.78
N ARG A 244 19.87 27.47 -7.69
CA ARG A 244 19.73 27.83 -9.11
C ARG A 244 18.73 26.95 -9.83
N ILE A 245 18.63 25.66 -9.54
CA ILE A 245 17.65 24.76 -10.14
C ILE A 245 16.23 25.17 -9.73
N ASP A 246 16.03 25.52 -8.45
CA ASP A 246 14.76 26.06 -7.96
C ASP A 246 14.36 27.37 -8.66
N GLN A 247 15.35 28.17 -9.07
CA GLN A 247 15.15 29.41 -9.83
C GLN A 247 14.92 29.15 -11.33
N ILE A 248 15.65 28.21 -11.95
CA ILE A 248 15.59 27.87 -13.38
C ILE A 248 14.31 27.09 -13.75
N ALA A 249 13.69 26.41 -12.80
CA ALA A 249 12.42 25.72 -13.01
C ALA A 249 11.20 26.59 -12.61
N SER A 250 11.37 27.92 -12.60
CA SER A 250 10.28 28.87 -12.38
C SER A 250 9.27 28.83 -13.53
N ASP A 251 8.01 29.19 -13.25
CA ASP A 251 6.96 29.26 -14.28
C ASP A 251 7.36 30.17 -15.46
N ALA A 252 8.18 31.19 -15.21
CA ALA A 252 8.67 32.12 -16.22
C ALA A 252 9.67 31.44 -17.17
N ASP A 253 10.56 30.62 -16.65
CA ASP A 253 11.56 29.90 -17.44
C ASP A 253 10.94 28.75 -18.23
N ILE A 254 9.97 28.03 -17.65
CA ILE A 254 9.19 27.00 -18.36
C ILE A 254 8.46 27.63 -19.56
N LYS A 255 7.83 28.80 -19.37
CA LYS A 255 7.19 29.58 -20.45
C LYS A 255 8.19 30.06 -21.49
N LYS A 256 9.39 30.48 -21.08
CA LYS A 256 10.44 30.95 -21.99
C LYS A 256 11.01 29.81 -22.83
N ALA A 257 11.28 28.65 -22.20
CA ALA A 257 11.77 27.45 -22.87
C ALA A 257 10.73 26.90 -23.85
N TYR A 258 9.46 26.83 -23.44
CA TYR A 258 8.34 26.44 -24.32
C TYR A 258 8.28 27.34 -25.55
N ARG A 259 8.25 28.67 -25.39
CA ARG A 259 8.21 29.61 -26.52
C ARG A 259 9.36 29.40 -27.50
N LYS A 260 10.59 29.25 -26.99
CA LYS A 260 11.78 29.01 -27.84
C LYS A 260 11.66 27.72 -28.65
N MET A 261 11.26 26.62 -27.99
CA MET A 261 11.20 25.29 -28.62
C MET A 261 9.98 25.13 -29.53
N ALA A 262 8.82 25.68 -29.13
CA ALA A 262 7.62 25.73 -29.96
C ALA A 262 7.87 26.54 -31.24
N LEU A 263 8.61 27.64 -31.18
CA LEU A 263 9.03 28.40 -32.37
C LEU A 263 10.07 27.69 -33.23
N LYS A 264 10.94 26.85 -32.64
CA LYS A 264 11.95 26.06 -33.38
C LYS A 264 11.28 24.92 -34.15
N TYR A 265 10.35 24.20 -33.52
CA TYR A 265 9.72 23.01 -34.09
C TYR A 265 8.35 23.23 -34.72
N HIS A 266 7.86 24.49 -34.77
CA HIS A 266 6.59 24.81 -35.42
C HIS A 266 6.51 24.22 -36.84
N PRO A 267 5.41 23.56 -37.24
CA PRO A 267 5.31 22.89 -38.55
C PRO A 267 5.58 23.79 -39.77
N ASP A 268 5.31 25.09 -39.63
CA ASP A 268 5.54 26.08 -40.69
C ASP A 268 6.98 26.63 -40.75
N LYS A 269 7.89 26.16 -39.89
CA LYS A 269 9.30 26.57 -39.88
C LYS A 269 10.15 25.59 -40.69
N PRO A 270 11.27 26.06 -41.28
CA PRO A 270 12.20 25.17 -41.99
C PRO A 270 12.84 24.11 -41.07
N THR A 271 12.84 24.33 -39.75
CA THR A 271 13.27 23.38 -38.70
C THR A 271 12.10 22.62 -38.06
N GLY A 272 10.91 22.69 -38.66
CA GLY A 272 9.66 22.16 -38.13
C GLY A 272 9.67 20.65 -37.98
N ASP A 273 9.14 20.18 -36.85
CA ASP A 273 8.97 18.77 -36.54
C ASP A 273 7.68 18.62 -35.73
N THR A 274 6.63 18.13 -36.40
CA THR A 274 5.28 18.02 -35.85
C THR A 274 5.25 17.19 -34.57
N GLU A 275 6.03 16.11 -34.48
CA GLU A 275 6.06 15.26 -33.30
C GLU A 275 6.79 15.94 -32.14
N LYS A 276 7.91 16.62 -32.41
CA LYS A 276 8.60 17.42 -31.37
C LYS A 276 7.75 18.60 -30.90
N PHE A 277 7.00 19.23 -31.79
CA PHE A 277 6.09 20.32 -31.43
C PHE A 277 4.97 19.86 -30.48
N LYS A 278 4.38 18.68 -30.74
CA LYS A 278 3.43 18.05 -29.80
C LYS A 278 4.08 17.76 -28.46
N GLN A 279 5.23 17.10 -28.44
CA GLN A 279 5.93 16.73 -27.21
C GLN A 279 6.28 17.95 -26.36
N VAL A 280 6.79 19.01 -26.98
CA VAL A 280 7.13 20.26 -26.29
C VAL A 280 5.88 20.95 -25.72
N SER A 281 4.75 20.89 -26.44
CA SER A 281 3.48 21.48 -26.00
C SER A 281 2.80 20.68 -24.88
N GLU A 282 2.90 19.35 -24.93
CA GLU A 282 2.42 18.47 -23.88
C GLU A 282 3.23 18.63 -22.59
N ALA A 283 4.56 18.66 -22.71
CA ALA A 283 5.45 18.92 -21.59
C ALA A 283 5.13 20.27 -20.93
N PHE A 284 4.87 21.31 -21.74
CA PHE A 284 4.45 22.61 -21.20
C PHE A 284 3.07 22.54 -20.52
N GLN A 285 2.10 21.82 -21.07
CA GLN A 285 0.77 21.65 -20.45
C GLN A 285 0.85 21.01 -19.05
N ILE A 286 1.77 20.07 -18.86
CA ILE A 286 1.97 19.36 -17.59
C ILE A 286 2.80 20.22 -16.63
N LEU A 287 3.90 20.80 -17.09
CA LEU A 287 4.86 21.52 -16.24
C LEU A 287 4.41 22.93 -15.85
N SER A 288 3.49 23.55 -16.61
CA SER A 288 2.95 24.88 -16.30
C SER A 288 1.79 24.88 -15.30
N ASP A 289 1.19 23.72 -15.04
CA ASP A 289 0.13 23.52 -14.05
C ASP A 289 0.73 22.91 -12.79
N LYS A 290 0.59 23.60 -11.65
CA LYS A 290 1.22 23.18 -10.40
C LYS A 290 0.74 21.81 -9.91
N GLU A 291 -0.54 21.49 -10.07
CA GLU A 291 -1.11 20.20 -9.65
C GLU A 291 -0.64 19.08 -10.58
N LYS A 292 -0.64 19.31 -11.89
CA LYS A 292 -0.15 18.31 -12.86
C LYS A 292 1.36 18.09 -12.76
N ARG A 293 2.11 19.16 -12.48
CA ARG A 293 3.55 19.08 -12.21
C ARG A 293 3.83 18.28 -10.95
N GLU A 294 3.09 18.49 -9.87
CA GLU A 294 3.23 17.68 -8.65
C GLU A 294 2.91 16.20 -8.90
N VAL A 295 1.86 15.90 -9.67
CA VAL A 295 1.54 14.52 -10.08
C VAL A 295 2.63 13.93 -10.96
N TYR A 296 3.20 14.70 -11.89
CA TYR A 296 4.33 14.28 -12.71
C TYR A 296 5.58 13.99 -11.87
N ASP A 297 5.92 14.88 -10.94
CA ASP A 297 7.10 14.75 -10.08
C ASP A 297 6.99 13.53 -9.15
N GLN A 298 5.77 13.18 -8.70
CA GLN A 298 5.53 12.05 -7.82
C GLN A 298 5.32 10.71 -8.55
N TYR A 299 4.72 10.72 -9.74
CA TYR A 299 4.19 9.50 -10.37
C TYR A 299 4.55 9.35 -11.87
N GLY A 300 5.27 10.30 -12.47
CA GLY A 300 5.73 10.25 -13.85
C GLY A 300 4.69 10.65 -14.91
N LEU A 301 5.11 10.63 -16.19
CA LEU A 301 4.36 11.17 -17.32
C LEU A 301 2.98 10.52 -17.54
N GLU A 302 2.89 9.19 -17.41
CA GLU A 302 1.62 8.48 -17.62
C GLU A 302 0.58 8.83 -16.55
N ALA A 303 1.00 9.04 -15.30
CA ALA A 303 0.10 9.51 -14.25
C ALA A 303 -0.37 10.95 -14.50
N ALA A 304 0.52 11.82 -14.98
CA ALA A 304 0.20 13.20 -15.35
C ALA A 304 -0.74 13.30 -16.56
N ARG A 305 -0.70 12.31 -17.47
CA ARG A 305 -1.65 12.14 -18.60
C ARG A 305 -3.01 11.58 -18.17
N GLY A 306 -3.20 11.25 -16.89
CA GLY A 306 -4.44 10.68 -16.37
C GLY A 306 -4.49 9.15 -16.36
N ASN A 307 -3.41 8.46 -16.76
CA ASN A 307 -3.25 7.00 -16.71
C ASN A 307 -2.53 6.56 -15.41
N ALA A 308 -2.86 7.18 -14.28
CA ALA A 308 -2.27 6.79 -13.00
C ALA A 308 -2.62 5.32 -12.65
N PRO A 309 -1.69 4.54 -12.08
CA PRO A 309 -1.97 3.18 -11.64
C PRO A 309 -3.16 3.16 -10.66
N ALA A 310 -3.98 2.10 -10.76
CA ALA A 310 -5.18 1.94 -9.95
C ALA A 310 -4.86 2.08 -8.44
N GLY A 311 -5.27 3.20 -7.85
CA GLY A 311 -4.94 3.57 -6.47
C GLY A 311 -4.66 5.05 -6.25
N ASN A 312 -4.50 5.86 -7.30
CA ASN A 312 -4.28 7.30 -7.14
C ASN A 312 -5.59 8.06 -6.82
N PRO A 313 -5.66 8.93 -5.79
CA PRO A 313 -6.86 9.69 -5.44
C PRO A 313 -7.29 10.71 -6.52
N PHE A 314 -6.40 11.01 -7.47
CA PHE A 314 -6.58 12.02 -8.51
C PHE A 314 -6.65 11.44 -9.94
N GLY A 315 -6.56 10.12 -10.11
CA GLY A 315 -6.65 9.46 -11.41
C GLY A 315 -8.08 9.10 -11.81
N GLY A 316 -8.74 9.98 -12.57
CA GLY A 316 -9.86 9.64 -13.46
C GLY A 316 -11.27 9.63 -12.83
N ALA A 317 -11.90 10.81 -12.77
CA ALA A 317 -13.36 10.93 -12.83
C ALA A 317 -13.76 11.18 -14.29
N GLY A 318 -14.12 10.11 -15.02
CA GLY A 318 -14.68 10.22 -16.37
C GLY A 318 -15.02 8.87 -17.01
N GLY A 319 -16.31 8.50 -16.96
CA GLY A 319 -16.89 7.46 -17.83
C GLY A 319 -16.87 6.03 -17.28
N GLY A 320 -18.00 5.58 -16.75
CA GLY A 320 -18.21 4.18 -16.37
C GLY A 320 -18.91 3.35 -17.45
N GLY A 321 -18.49 2.08 -17.56
CA GLY A 321 -19.41 0.95 -17.78
C GLY A 321 -19.18 0.07 -19.02
N GLY A 322 -18.71 -1.17 -18.79
CA GLY A 322 -19.09 -2.32 -19.63
C GLY A 322 -18.00 -3.36 -19.91
N GLY A 323 -18.23 -4.61 -19.46
CA GLY A 323 -17.81 -5.80 -20.21
C GLY A 323 -16.71 -6.68 -19.61
N ALA A 324 -17.06 -7.94 -19.40
CA ALA A 324 -16.21 -9.02 -18.87
C ALA A 324 -15.20 -9.59 -19.90
N GLY A 325 -14.10 -10.16 -19.37
CA GLY A 325 -13.46 -11.36 -19.93
C GLY A 325 -12.06 -11.19 -20.54
N GLY A 326 -11.05 -11.86 -19.96
CA GLY A 326 -9.76 -12.14 -20.63
C GLY A 326 -8.59 -12.37 -19.68
N ASN A 327 -7.98 -13.56 -19.76
CA ASN A 327 -6.93 -14.09 -18.87
C ASN A 327 -5.60 -13.30 -18.81
N PRO A 328 -4.83 -13.44 -17.70
CA PRO A 328 -3.46 -12.97 -17.56
C PRO A 328 -2.47 -14.06 -18.01
N PHE A 329 -1.36 -13.65 -18.65
CA PHE A 329 -0.23 -14.45 -19.18
C PHE A 329 -0.31 -14.89 -20.65
N GLY A 330 0.53 -14.25 -21.47
CA GLY A 330 1.01 -14.79 -22.75
C GLY A 330 1.76 -13.78 -23.64
N GLY A 331 3.07 -13.96 -23.78
CA GLY A 331 3.75 -13.84 -25.09
C GLY A 331 4.37 -12.50 -25.51
N ASN A 332 5.69 -12.40 -25.32
CA ASN A 332 6.74 -11.72 -26.09
C ASN A 332 6.38 -11.06 -27.45
N GLY A 333 6.78 -9.78 -27.63
CA GLY A 333 7.06 -9.16 -28.94
C GLY A 333 6.43 -7.78 -29.23
N THR A 334 7.30 -6.77 -29.41
CA THR A 334 7.12 -5.52 -30.21
C THR A 334 5.98 -4.56 -29.84
N PHE A 335 6.37 -3.40 -29.27
CA PHE A 335 5.49 -2.25 -29.05
C PHE A 335 4.99 -1.65 -30.37
N ARG A 336 3.68 -1.72 -30.60
CA ARG A 336 2.96 -0.90 -31.59
C ARG A 336 1.72 -0.29 -30.94
N PHE A 337 1.60 1.03 -31.08
CA PHE A 337 0.44 1.83 -30.69
C PHE A 337 -0.79 1.47 -31.55
N SER A 338 -1.88 1.07 -30.90
CA SER A 338 -3.23 1.21 -31.46
C SER A 338 -4.23 1.33 -30.30
N THR A 339 -4.82 2.52 -30.21
CA THR A 339 -5.87 2.92 -29.27
C THR A 339 -7.19 2.25 -29.63
N ASN A 340 -7.76 1.46 -28.72
CA ASN A 340 -9.18 1.18 -28.72
C ASN A 340 -9.72 1.00 -27.28
N GLY A 341 -10.52 1.97 -26.82
CA GLY A 341 -11.44 1.81 -25.70
C GLY A 341 -11.10 2.62 -24.44
N GLY A 342 -11.62 3.84 -24.33
CA GLY A 342 -11.91 4.49 -23.03
C GLY A 342 -11.15 5.78 -22.70
N GLY A 343 -11.52 6.90 -23.31
CA GLY A 343 -11.73 8.18 -22.60
C GLY A 343 -10.54 8.96 -22.03
N GLY A 344 -9.28 8.68 -22.40
CA GLY A 344 -8.19 9.65 -22.24
C GLY A 344 -8.07 10.48 -23.52
N HIS A 345 -8.20 11.81 -23.44
CA HIS A 345 -7.84 12.68 -24.58
C HIS A 345 -6.33 12.54 -24.80
N ALA A 346 -5.94 11.76 -25.82
CA ALA A 346 -4.57 11.75 -26.29
C ALA A 346 -4.24 13.17 -26.77
N PHE A 347 -3.16 13.74 -26.22
CA PHE A 347 -2.74 15.10 -26.53
C PHE A 347 -2.58 15.26 -28.05
N SER A 348 -3.44 16.08 -28.65
CA SER A 348 -3.58 16.19 -30.09
C SER A 348 -2.75 17.34 -30.65
N GLN A 349 -2.55 17.34 -31.97
CA GLN A 349 -1.93 18.48 -32.67
C GLN A 349 -2.73 19.77 -32.44
N ASP A 350 -4.06 19.66 -32.36
CA ASP A 350 -4.94 20.81 -32.16
C ASP A 350 -4.78 21.38 -30.74
N ASP A 351 -4.58 20.53 -29.73
CA ASP A 351 -4.27 20.97 -28.36
C ASP A 351 -2.92 21.72 -28.31
N ALA A 352 -1.92 21.22 -29.04
CA ALA A 352 -0.61 21.88 -29.15
C ALA A 352 -0.71 23.28 -29.77
N PHE A 353 -1.49 23.42 -30.85
CA PHE A 353 -1.74 24.71 -31.48
C PHE A 353 -2.62 25.64 -30.63
N ASN A 354 -3.60 25.11 -29.91
CA ASN A 354 -4.44 25.89 -29.00
C ASN A 354 -3.62 26.50 -27.86
N ILE A 355 -2.70 25.73 -27.28
CA ILE A 355 -1.75 26.23 -26.25
C ILE A 355 -0.84 27.31 -26.83
N PHE A 356 -0.32 27.11 -28.05
CA PHE A 356 0.51 28.10 -28.73
C PHE A 356 -0.25 29.40 -29.02
N ASN A 357 -1.50 29.30 -29.46
CA ASN A 357 -2.36 30.45 -29.78
C ASN A 357 -2.83 31.20 -28.53
N GLN A 358 -3.10 30.49 -27.43
CA GLN A 358 -3.45 31.10 -26.13
C GLN A 358 -2.33 32.00 -25.57
N PHE A 359 -1.09 31.77 -26.00
CA PHE A 359 0.09 32.57 -25.64
C PHE A 359 0.46 33.64 -26.68
N GLY A 360 -0.47 34.01 -27.55
CA GLY A 360 -0.35 35.16 -28.46
C GLY A 360 0.18 34.84 -29.86
N GLY A 361 0.32 33.55 -30.22
CA GLY A 361 0.74 33.14 -31.55
C GLY A 361 1.96 33.91 -32.08
N PHE A 362 2.06 34.09 -33.39
CA PHE A 362 3.16 34.84 -34.01
C PHE A 362 3.09 36.36 -33.77
N GLU A 363 2.03 36.86 -33.13
CA GLU A 363 1.60 38.26 -33.19
C GLU A 363 2.29 39.15 -32.12
N ASP A 364 2.52 38.63 -30.91
CA ASP A 364 3.17 39.37 -29.81
C ASP A 364 4.69 39.59 -29.99
N LEU A 365 5.32 38.93 -30.97
CA LEU A 365 6.74 39.14 -31.29
C LEU A 365 6.96 40.24 -32.35
N PHE A 366 5.90 40.67 -33.06
CA PHE A 366 6.01 41.63 -34.17
C PHE A 366 5.03 42.82 -34.13
N GLY A 367 4.02 42.86 -33.25
CA GLY A 367 2.99 43.92 -33.23
C GLY A 367 2.82 44.62 -31.88
N GLY A 368 3.34 45.83 -31.73
CA GLY A 368 3.14 46.65 -30.53
C GLY A 368 1.84 47.48 -30.53
N SER A 369 1.38 47.77 -29.30
CA SER A 369 0.65 48.97 -28.86
C SER A 369 -0.87 49.14 -29.12
N MET A 370 -1.57 49.46 -28.02
CA MET A 370 -2.85 50.19 -27.82
C MET A 370 -4.20 49.47 -27.54
N GLY A 371 -4.83 49.88 -26.42
CA GLY A 371 -6.30 50.00 -26.16
C GLY A 371 -6.86 48.95 -25.18
N GLY A 372 -7.16 49.21 -23.89
CA GLY A 372 -8.18 50.11 -23.31
C GLY A 372 -9.58 49.43 -23.39
N GLY A 373 -10.46 49.25 -22.38
CA GLY A 373 -10.70 49.69 -21.00
C GLY A 373 -12.20 49.40 -20.67
N MET A 374 -12.63 49.60 -19.40
CA MET A 374 -14.02 49.54 -18.84
C MET A 374 -14.67 48.15 -18.67
N GLY A 375 -15.51 47.87 -17.65
CA GLY A 375 -16.14 48.67 -16.59
C GLY A 375 -17.22 47.81 -15.90
N GLY A 376 -17.42 47.96 -14.58
CA GLY A 376 -18.27 47.10 -13.74
C GLY A 376 -19.75 47.49 -13.60
N GLY A 377 -20.49 46.72 -12.78
CA GLY A 377 -21.83 47.09 -12.27
C GLY A 377 -22.68 45.92 -11.72
N MET A 378 -23.00 45.97 -10.42
CA MET A 378 -24.13 45.31 -9.71
C MET A 378 -25.14 46.44 -9.33
N PRO A 379 -26.27 46.32 -8.56
CA PRO A 379 -27.01 45.18 -7.95
C PRO A 379 -28.58 45.34 -7.87
N GLY A 380 -29.28 44.42 -7.17
CA GLY A 380 -30.58 44.64 -6.46
C GLY A 380 -31.76 43.76 -6.93
N GLY A 381 -32.72 43.25 -6.11
CA GLY A 381 -33.03 43.36 -4.68
C GLY A 381 -34.27 42.49 -4.29
N MET A 382 -34.43 42.26 -2.97
CA MET A 382 -35.65 42.19 -2.10
C MET A 382 -36.98 41.65 -2.69
N GLY A 383 -37.82 40.77 -2.10
CA GLY A 383 -38.20 40.43 -0.72
C GLY A 383 -39.73 40.15 -0.73
N GLY A 384 -40.28 39.29 0.15
CA GLY A 384 -41.75 39.08 0.18
C GLY A 384 -42.28 37.98 1.12
N MET A 385 -42.71 38.40 2.32
CA MET A 385 -43.57 37.71 3.32
C MET A 385 -44.96 37.40 2.70
N GLY A 386 -45.66 36.28 2.93
CA GLY A 386 -46.19 35.74 4.18
C GLY A 386 -47.73 35.86 4.21
N SER A 387 -48.47 34.76 4.43
CA SER A 387 -49.80 34.67 5.12
C SER A 387 -50.55 33.38 4.78
N GLY A 388 -51.20 32.76 5.77
CA GLY A 388 -52.17 31.68 5.54
C GLY A 388 -52.51 30.84 6.77
N MET A 389 -53.48 31.31 7.55
CA MET A 389 -54.01 30.77 8.81
C MET A 389 -54.87 29.49 8.64
N GLY A 390 -54.76 28.55 9.60
CA GLY A 390 -55.92 27.91 10.24
C GLY A 390 -56.36 26.51 9.78
N GLY A 391 -56.46 25.58 10.74
CA GLY A 391 -57.17 24.30 10.54
C GLY A 391 -56.96 23.26 11.65
N ARG A 392 -57.81 23.29 12.69
CA ARG A 392 -57.93 22.29 13.76
C ARG A 392 -58.53 20.99 13.23
N GLY A 393 -58.09 19.85 13.80
CA GLY A 393 -58.97 18.72 14.09
C GLY A 393 -58.52 17.36 13.56
N GLY A 394 -58.55 16.34 14.44
CA GLY A 394 -58.58 14.94 14.03
C GLY A 394 -57.51 14.08 14.69
N GLY A 395 -57.78 13.62 15.92
CA GLY A 395 -57.02 12.52 16.52
C GLY A 395 -57.22 11.24 15.71
N ALA A 396 -56.12 10.69 15.22
CA ALA A 396 -56.07 9.36 14.62
C ALA A 396 -55.09 8.50 15.44
N SER A 397 -55.58 7.32 15.78
CA SER A 397 -54.87 6.21 16.41
C SER A 397 -53.42 6.07 15.94
N SER A 398 -52.49 6.28 16.87
CA SER A 398 -51.07 5.99 16.66
C SER A 398 -50.88 4.47 16.49
N ALA A 399 -51.05 3.98 15.26
CA ALA A 399 -50.42 2.75 14.82
C ALA A 399 -48.94 2.86 15.19
N ARG A 400 -48.44 1.94 16.03
CA ARG A 400 -47.00 1.85 16.36
C ARG A 400 -46.23 1.83 15.04
N ARG A 401 -45.61 2.96 14.68
CA ARG A 401 -44.67 3.03 13.56
C ARG A 401 -43.63 1.96 13.85
N ARG A 402 -43.49 0.98 12.95
CA ARG A 402 -42.37 0.03 13.00
C ARG A 402 -41.10 0.89 13.00
N GLU A 403 -40.28 0.76 14.03
CA GLU A 403 -39.01 1.46 14.07
C GLU A 403 -38.16 0.97 12.89
N PRO A 404 -37.59 1.88 12.08
CA PRO A 404 -36.78 1.49 10.94
C PRO A 404 -35.59 0.66 11.43
N GLU A 405 -35.36 -0.48 10.78
CA GLU A 405 -34.27 -1.41 11.11
C GLU A 405 -32.92 -0.67 11.04
N VAL A 406 -32.07 -0.86 12.05
CA VAL A 406 -30.77 -0.18 12.19
C VAL A 406 -29.66 -1.11 11.72
N VAL A 407 -28.85 -0.65 10.77
CA VAL A 407 -27.69 -1.39 10.25
C VAL A 407 -26.40 -0.80 10.79
N ASP A 408 -25.57 -1.64 11.40
CA ASP A 408 -24.27 -1.24 11.94
C ASP A 408 -23.14 -1.44 10.92
N LEU A 409 -22.40 -0.38 10.63
CA LEU A 409 -21.22 -0.42 9.76
C LEU A 409 -19.98 0.04 10.54
N LYS A 410 -18.94 -0.80 10.60
CA LYS A 410 -17.68 -0.45 11.25
C LYS A 410 -16.83 0.43 10.32
N VAL A 411 -16.40 1.59 10.82
CA VAL A 411 -15.55 2.53 10.08
C VAL A 411 -14.15 2.52 10.68
N PRO A 412 -13.13 2.01 9.96
CA PRO A 412 -11.77 1.97 10.47
C PRO A 412 -11.12 3.36 10.43
N VAL A 413 -10.66 3.83 11.58
CA VAL A 413 -10.04 5.15 11.79
C VAL A 413 -8.64 4.99 12.36
N SER A 414 -7.66 5.75 11.87
CA SER A 414 -6.29 5.71 12.39
C SER A 414 -6.13 6.53 13.67
N LEU A 415 -5.02 6.33 14.40
CA LEU A 415 -4.75 7.10 15.61
C LEU A 415 -4.51 8.59 15.31
N GLU A 416 -3.91 8.92 14.16
CA GLU A 416 -3.67 10.28 13.71
C GLU A 416 -4.99 11.00 13.42
N GLU A 417 -5.94 10.32 12.77
CA GLU A 417 -7.30 10.84 12.51
C GLU A 417 -8.05 11.09 13.84
N LEU A 418 -7.84 10.26 14.86
CA LEU A 418 -8.43 10.45 16.19
C LEU A 418 -7.68 11.51 17.03
N TYR A 419 -6.42 11.79 16.71
CA TYR A 419 -5.58 12.78 17.38
C TYR A 419 -5.82 14.19 16.82
N ASN A 420 -5.68 14.38 15.51
CA ASN A 420 -5.84 15.69 14.87
C ASN A 420 -7.32 16.05 14.61
N GLY A 421 -8.21 15.05 14.61
CA GLY A 421 -9.53 15.19 14.03
C GLY A 421 -9.47 15.29 12.50
N GLY A 422 -10.64 15.35 11.85
CA GLY A 422 -10.71 15.51 10.40
C GLY A 422 -12.03 15.05 9.81
N VAL A 423 -12.19 15.30 8.51
CA VAL A 423 -13.38 14.87 7.77
C VAL A 423 -13.06 13.59 7.00
N LYS A 424 -13.73 12.50 7.37
CA LYS A 424 -13.62 11.22 6.68
C LYS A 424 -14.82 11.02 5.76
N LYS A 425 -14.57 10.94 4.44
CA LYS A 425 -15.62 10.68 3.46
C LYS A 425 -15.73 9.18 3.22
N LEU A 426 -16.92 8.62 3.39
CA LEU A 426 -17.21 7.20 3.19
C LEU A 426 -18.23 7.06 2.06
N LYS A 427 -17.86 6.32 1.01
CA LYS A 427 -18.80 5.94 -0.05
C LYS A 427 -19.55 4.68 0.39
N ILE A 428 -20.87 4.79 0.46
CA ILE A 428 -21.76 3.70 0.86
C ILE A 428 -22.61 3.32 -0.34
N ASN A 429 -22.64 2.02 -0.64
CA ASN A 429 -23.51 1.45 -1.65
C ASN A 429 -24.78 0.96 -0.95
N ARG A 430 -25.93 1.48 -1.35
CA ARG A 430 -27.24 1.17 -0.78
C ARG A 430 -28.23 0.76 -1.87
N LYS A 431 -29.26 0.01 -1.50
CA LYS A 431 -30.36 -0.34 -2.42
C LYS A 431 -31.47 0.72 -2.41
N GLY A 432 -31.86 1.20 -3.58
CA GLY A 432 -32.98 2.10 -3.79
C GLY A 432 -34.34 1.38 -3.81
N PRO A 433 -35.47 2.13 -3.89
CA PRO A 433 -36.83 1.57 -3.84
C PRO A 433 -37.16 0.56 -4.96
N SER A 434 -36.49 0.67 -6.11
CA SER A 434 -36.62 -0.23 -7.27
C SER A 434 -35.63 -1.40 -7.26
N GLY A 435 -34.80 -1.53 -6.21
CA GLY A 435 -33.72 -2.51 -6.13
C GLY A 435 -32.42 -2.09 -6.83
N SER A 436 -32.34 -0.89 -7.40
CA SER A 436 -31.12 -0.34 -8.00
C SER A 436 -30.05 -0.02 -6.93
N ASN A 437 -28.77 -0.23 -7.25
CA ASN A 437 -27.67 0.18 -6.38
C ASN A 437 -27.43 1.70 -6.52
N GLU A 438 -27.59 2.45 -5.44
CA GLU A 438 -27.26 3.87 -5.32
C GLU A 438 -25.97 4.02 -4.51
N ALA A 439 -25.01 4.80 -5.00
CA ALA A 439 -23.84 5.18 -4.20
C ALA A 439 -24.07 6.56 -3.56
N LYS A 440 -23.89 6.67 -2.24
CA LYS A 440 -23.95 7.92 -1.49
C LYS A 440 -22.65 8.15 -0.73
N MET A 441 -22.11 9.36 -0.82
CA MET A 441 -21.01 9.78 0.03
C MET A 441 -21.56 10.33 1.34
N ILE A 442 -21.07 9.79 2.46
CA ILE A 442 -21.33 10.27 3.81
C ILE A 442 -20.05 10.89 4.36
N GLU A 443 -20.14 12.12 4.83
CA GLU A 443 -19.03 12.80 5.48
C GLU A 443 -19.15 12.66 7.00
N ILE A 444 -18.08 12.16 7.62
CA ILE A 444 -17.97 11.95 9.05
C ILE A 444 -16.97 12.98 9.58
N ASN A 445 -17.44 13.93 10.37
CA ASN A 445 -16.56 14.90 11.04
C ASN A 445 -16.06 14.29 12.35
N ILE A 446 -14.86 13.72 12.31
CA ILE A 446 -14.19 13.08 13.44
C ILE A 446 -13.60 14.16 14.32
N LYS A 447 -14.09 14.25 15.57
CA LYS A 447 -13.54 15.20 16.54
C LYS A 447 -12.33 14.61 17.26
N PRO A 448 -11.30 15.44 17.57
CA PRO A 448 -10.15 15.02 18.38
C PRO A 448 -10.60 14.33 19.68
N GLY A 449 -9.95 13.21 20.01
CA GLY A 449 -10.19 12.47 21.24
C GLY A 449 -11.37 11.50 21.22
N TRP A 450 -12.07 11.34 20.09
CA TRP A 450 -13.09 10.30 19.94
C TRP A 450 -12.53 8.90 20.23
N LYS A 451 -13.33 8.06 20.89
CA LYS A 451 -12.94 6.71 21.30
C LYS A 451 -13.49 5.67 20.33
N ALA A 452 -12.82 4.52 20.23
CA ALA A 452 -13.36 3.36 19.53
C ALA A 452 -14.75 3.01 20.10
N GLY A 453 -15.68 2.63 19.22
CA GLY A 453 -17.08 2.36 19.59
C GLY A 453 -18.00 3.57 19.55
N THR A 454 -17.51 4.78 19.27
CA THR A 454 -18.36 5.96 19.03
C THR A 454 -19.34 5.66 17.89
N LYS A 455 -20.64 5.87 18.14
CA LYS A 455 -21.74 5.56 17.21
C LYS A 455 -22.29 6.83 16.59
N ILE A 456 -22.37 6.86 15.28
CA ILE A 456 -22.86 8.00 14.51
C ILE A 456 -24.04 7.52 13.67
N THR A 457 -25.21 8.08 13.94
CA THR A 457 -26.46 7.63 13.31
C THR A 457 -26.83 8.55 12.16
N TYR A 458 -27.07 7.96 10.99
CA TYR A 458 -27.54 8.60 9.78
C TYR A 458 -28.94 8.05 9.44
N PRO A 459 -30.02 8.76 9.83
CA PRO A 459 -31.39 8.34 9.56
C PRO A 459 -31.64 8.23 8.05
N ASN A 460 -32.34 7.17 7.62
CA ASN A 460 -32.74 6.93 6.22
C ASN A 460 -31.58 6.80 5.20
N GLU A 461 -30.34 6.59 5.65
CA GLU A 461 -29.17 6.46 4.75
C GLU A 461 -28.79 4.99 4.45
N GLY A 462 -29.52 4.01 4.99
CA GLY A 462 -29.32 2.57 4.72
C GLY A 462 -30.07 2.05 3.48
N ASP A 463 -30.19 0.72 3.38
CA ASP A 463 -30.93 0.06 2.30
C ASP A 463 -32.44 0.36 2.38
N TYR A 464 -33.10 0.40 1.23
CA TYR A 464 -34.56 0.40 1.16
C TYR A 464 -35.07 -1.03 1.34
N LYS A 465 -35.81 -1.30 2.42
CA LYS A 465 -36.44 -2.60 2.71
C LYS A 465 -37.84 -2.39 3.29
N ASP A 466 -38.77 -3.28 2.97
CA ASP A 466 -40.13 -3.31 3.52
C ASP A 466 -40.87 -1.95 3.47
N GLY A 467 -40.65 -1.19 2.40
CA GLY A 467 -41.32 0.10 2.18
C GLY A 467 -40.73 1.28 2.94
N GLN A 468 -39.59 1.13 3.64
CA GLN A 468 -38.91 2.22 4.35
C GLN A 468 -37.38 2.17 4.15
N ARG A 469 -36.70 3.31 4.32
CA ARG A 469 -35.24 3.34 4.35
C ARG A 469 -34.73 2.97 5.73
N GLN A 470 -33.77 2.06 5.79
CA GLN A 470 -33.11 1.68 7.04
C GLN A 470 -32.26 2.84 7.58
N THR A 471 -32.05 2.83 8.90
CA THR A 471 -31.15 3.78 9.57
C THR A 471 -29.74 3.19 9.60
N LEU A 472 -28.75 3.96 9.15
CA LEU A 472 -27.37 3.53 9.16
C LEU A 472 -26.68 4.03 10.43
N ARG A 473 -26.01 3.13 11.16
CA ARG A 473 -25.23 3.45 12.35
C ARG A 473 -23.77 3.10 12.12
N LEU A 474 -22.94 4.13 11.97
CA LEU A 474 -21.51 3.99 11.81
C LEU A 474 -20.85 3.83 13.19
N ILE A 475 -20.05 2.78 13.36
CA ILE A 475 -19.32 2.52 14.60
C ILE A 475 -17.83 2.67 14.30
N LEU A 476 -17.18 3.63 14.95
CA LEU A 476 -15.74 3.82 14.76
C LEU A 476 -14.96 2.64 15.34
N SER A 477 -14.03 2.12 14.56
CA SER A 477 -13.07 1.09 14.98
C SER A 477 -11.66 1.61 14.77
N GLU A 478 -10.81 1.44 15.78
CA GLU A 478 -9.41 1.88 15.71
C GLU A 478 -8.56 0.92 14.87
N LYS A 479 -7.73 1.46 13.98
CA LYS A 479 -6.73 0.70 13.23
C LYS A 479 -5.50 0.44 14.11
N PRO A 480 -4.89 -0.76 14.03
CA PRO A 480 -3.59 -0.99 14.64
C PRO A 480 -2.56 0.02 14.12
N HIS A 481 -1.81 0.64 15.02
CA HIS A 481 -0.72 1.56 14.70
C HIS A 481 0.64 0.88 14.92
N SER A 482 1.65 1.26 14.13
CA SER A 482 2.96 0.61 14.11
C SER A 482 3.80 0.87 15.36
N THR A 483 3.61 2.02 16.01
CA THR A 483 4.46 2.49 17.13
C THR A 483 3.71 2.65 18.44
N PHE A 484 2.40 2.91 18.40
CA PHE A 484 1.63 3.32 19.57
C PHE A 484 0.41 2.42 19.73
N THR A 485 0.08 2.10 20.98
CA THR A 485 -1.16 1.44 21.36
C THR A 485 -1.92 2.39 22.27
N ARG A 486 -3.17 2.70 21.94
CA ARG A 486 -4.00 3.56 22.78
C ARG A 486 -4.53 2.78 23.98
N ASP A 487 -4.43 3.40 25.15
CA ASP A 487 -5.07 2.96 26.38
C ASP A 487 -5.88 4.13 26.96
N ASP A 488 -7.18 4.12 26.69
CA ASP A 488 -8.09 5.23 26.97
C ASP A 488 -7.66 6.60 26.37
N ASN A 489 -7.07 7.48 27.18
CA ASN A 489 -6.51 8.76 26.73
C ASN A 489 -4.98 8.73 26.67
N ASP A 490 -4.36 7.68 27.21
CA ASP A 490 -2.92 7.51 27.20
C ASP A 490 -2.48 6.74 25.94
N LEU A 491 -1.22 6.95 25.56
CA LEU A 491 -0.56 6.19 24.51
C LEU A 491 0.54 5.35 25.12
N LYS A 492 0.67 4.11 24.69
CA LYS A 492 1.72 3.18 25.09
C LYS A 492 2.61 2.86 23.91
N THR A 493 3.92 2.84 24.12
CA THR A 493 4.91 2.36 23.15
C THR A 493 5.93 1.48 23.84
N VAL A 494 6.46 0.50 23.12
CA VAL A 494 7.51 -0.39 23.62
C VAL A 494 8.81 -0.07 22.91
N VAL A 495 9.81 0.38 23.66
CA VAL A 495 11.17 0.60 23.18
C VAL A 495 12.00 -0.63 23.52
N ARG A 496 12.49 -1.30 22.49
CA ARG A 496 13.38 -2.46 22.63
C ARG A 496 14.82 -2.01 22.80
N LEU A 497 15.47 -2.53 23.84
CA LEU A 497 16.87 -2.31 24.16
C LEU A 497 17.61 -3.64 24.09
N THR A 498 18.82 -3.62 23.55
CA THR A 498 19.75 -4.75 23.69
C THR A 498 20.19 -4.88 25.15
N PHE A 499 20.60 -6.08 25.57
CA PHE A 499 21.19 -6.29 26.90
C PHE A 499 22.39 -5.36 27.20
N LYS A 500 23.17 -4.99 26.18
CA LYS A 500 24.26 -4.02 26.33
C LYS A 500 23.74 -2.61 26.64
N GLU A 501 22.76 -2.14 25.85
CA GLU A 501 22.13 -0.82 26.04
C GLU A 501 21.40 -0.72 27.37
N SER A 502 20.78 -1.82 27.83
CA SER A 502 20.10 -1.83 29.13
C SER A 502 21.08 -1.72 30.29
N LEU A 503 22.34 -2.15 30.17
CA LEU A 503 23.35 -2.03 31.21
C LEU A 503 24.14 -0.73 31.16
N LEU A 504 24.63 -0.35 29.97
CA LEU A 504 25.54 0.79 29.79
C LEU A 504 24.82 2.12 29.58
N GLY A 505 23.50 2.07 29.38
CA GLY A 505 22.71 3.22 28.97
C GLY A 505 22.52 3.30 27.46
N PHE A 506 21.59 4.17 27.05
CA PHE A 506 21.19 4.34 25.66
C PHE A 506 20.74 5.77 25.39
N ARG A 507 20.73 6.13 24.11
CA ARG A 507 20.09 7.35 23.60
C ARG A 507 19.24 6.97 22.39
N ARG A 508 17.95 7.28 22.42
CA ARG A 508 16.98 7.06 21.34
C ARG A 508 16.15 8.31 21.12
N GLU A 509 15.67 8.48 19.90
CA GLU A 509 14.75 9.53 19.51
C GLU A 509 13.41 8.90 19.14
N LEU A 510 12.33 9.40 19.73
CA LEU A 510 10.96 8.94 19.49
C LEU A 510 10.11 10.11 19.02
N THR A 511 9.53 9.99 17.82
CA THR A 511 8.58 10.98 17.31
C THR A 511 7.20 10.73 17.91
N THR A 512 6.66 11.71 18.63
CA THR A 512 5.32 11.67 19.23
C THR A 512 4.22 11.90 18.20
N MET A 513 2.96 11.64 18.57
CA MET A 513 1.79 11.92 17.71
C MET A 513 1.64 13.40 17.34
N SER A 514 2.22 14.31 18.13
CA SER A 514 2.25 15.76 17.83
C SER A 514 3.31 16.15 16.80
N GLY A 515 4.17 15.21 16.36
CA GLY A 515 5.34 15.47 15.52
C GLY A 515 6.59 15.91 16.30
N ARG A 516 6.48 16.13 17.62
CA ARG A 516 7.62 16.47 18.48
C ARG A 516 8.55 15.27 18.67
N LYS A 517 9.86 15.50 18.55
CA LYS A 517 10.93 14.53 18.81
C LYS A 517 11.29 14.50 20.30
N LEU A 518 11.02 13.37 20.96
CA LEU A 518 11.42 13.10 22.35
C LEU A 518 12.75 12.34 22.37
N HIS A 519 13.68 12.83 23.19
CA HIS A 519 14.98 12.18 23.38
C HIS A 519 14.93 11.33 24.64
N LEU A 520 14.91 10.02 24.47
CA LEU A 520 14.98 9.04 25.54
C LEU A 520 16.46 8.77 25.82
N GLN A 521 16.97 9.18 26.98
CA GLN A 521 18.35 8.94 27.37
C GLN A 521 18.43 8.43 28.81
N ARG A 522 19.17 7.34 29.00
CA ARG A 522 19.55 6.83 30.33
C ARG A 522 21.03 6.49 30.36
N THR A 523 21.69 6.82 31.45
CA THR A 523 23.10 6.49 31.72
C THR A 523 23.26 5.38 32.76
N THR A 524 22.17 5.03 33.45
CA THR A 524 22.12 3.96 34.46
C THR A 524 21.47 2.70 33.89
N PRO A 525 21.72 1.53 34.49
CA PRO A 525 21.02 0.31 34.11
C PRO A 525 19.49 0.46 34.08
N THR A 526 18.88 -0.05 33.02
CA THR A 526 17.45 0.00 32.73
C THR A 526 16.84 -1.37 32.99
N ARG A 527 15.93 -1.43 33.95
CA ARG A 527 15.22 -2.67 34.31
C ARG A 527 14.25 -3.07 33.18
N PRO A 528 14.20 -4.35 32.78
CA PRO A 528 13.18 -4.85 31.86
C PRO A 528 11.77 -4.59 32.39
N GLY A 529 10.88 -4.10 31.53
CA GLY A 529 9.49 -3.73 31.88
C GLY A 529 9.38 -2.43 32.68
N SER A 530 10.48 -1.69 32.89
CA SER A 530 10.38 -0.35 33.47
C SER A 530 9.66 0.59 32.51
N THR A 531 8.89 1.52 33.06
CA THR A 531 8.11 2.49 32.30
C THR A 531 8.53 3.91 32.62
N GLU A 532 8.42 4.77 31.62
CA GLU A 532 8.64 6.20 31.74
C GLU A 532 7.43 6.93 31.15
N SER A 533 6.90 7.90 31.90
CA SER A 533 5.69 8.63 31.49
C SER A 533 6.06 10.05 31.09
N PHE A 534 5.55 10.47 29.94
CA PHE A 534 5.68 11.82 29.38
C PHE A 534 4.31 12.50 29.40
N PRO A 535 4.06 13.41 30.37
CA PRO A 535 2.78 14.06 30.52
C PRO A 535 2.38 14.90 29.30
N GLY A 536 1.09 14.85 28.93
CA GLY A 536 0.53 15.66 27.84
C GLY A 536 0.97 15.26 26.43
N GLN A 537 1.57 14.07 26.27
CA GLN A 537 1.99 13.52 24.98
C GLN A 537 1.11 12.35 24.49
N GLY A 538 -0.01 12.08 25.16
CA GLY A 538 -1.02 11.08 24.81
C GLY A 538 -2.12 11.62 23.91
N MET A 539 -3.28 10.95 23.89
CA MET A 539 -4.43 11.34 23.05
C MET A 539 -5.15 12.58 23.61
N PRO A 540 -5.79 13.41 22.75
CA PRO A 540 -6.61 14.53 23.20
C PRO A 540 -7.81 14.05 24.02
N ILE A 541 -8.16 14.81 25.06
CA ILE A 541 -9.30 14.50 25.92
C ILE A 541 -10.53 15.25 25.40
N ALA A 542 -11.49 14.52 24.82
CA ALA A 542 -12.65 15.12 24.15
C ALA A 542 -13.49 16.08 25.04
N LYS A 543 -13.47 15.89 26.36
CA LYS A 543 -14.19 16.73 27.33
C LYS A 543 -13.43 17.98 27.75
N GLN A 544 -12.13 18.08 27.45
CA GLN A 544 -11.24 19.16 27.88
C GLN A 544 -10.39 19.62 26.69
N PRO A 545 -10.85 20.63 25.93
CA PRO A 545 -10.11 21.15 24.79
C PRO A 545 -8.70 21.59 25.18
N GLY A 546 -7.68 21.09 24.47
CA GLY A 546 -6.26 21.37 24.73
C GLY A 546 -5.57 20.43 25.73
N ALA A 547 -6.32 19.65 26.51
CA ALA A 547 -5.75 18.65 27.41
C ALA A 547 -5.49 17.33 26.66
N HIS A 548 -4.34 16.72 26.96
CA HIS A 548 -3.91 15.46 26.37
C HIS A 548 -3.58 14.48 27.51
N GLY A 549 -3.76 13.18 27.26
CA GLY A 549 -3.27 12.13 28.16
C GLY A 549 -1.74 12.03 28.13
N ASN A 550 -1.22 10.94 28.66
CA ASN A 550 0.22 10.71 28.81
C ASN A 550 0.73 9.74 27.74
N LEU A 551 2.01 9.88 27.37
CA LEU A 551 2.72 8.84 26.63
C LEU A 551 3.52 8.00 27.62
N ILE A 552 3.27 6.69 27.65
CA ILE A 552 3.94 5.71 28.49
C ILE A 552 4.88 4.91 27.60
N VAL A 553 6.17 5.04 27.85
CA VAL A 553 7.22 4.27 27.18
C VAL A 553 7.59 3.10 28.08
N GLU A 554 7.42 1.87 27.58
CA GLU A 554 7.88 0.65 28.26
C GLU A 554 9.19 0.17 27.63
N TYR A 555 10.18 -0.16 28.47
CA TYR A 555 11.47 -0.65 28.02
C TYR A 555 11.53 -2.18 28.07
N ALA A 556 11.48 -2.82 26.89
CA ALA A 556 11.69 -4.26 26.75
C ALA A 556 13.18 -4.54 26.50
N VAL A 557 13.76 -5.52 27.19
CA VAL A 557 15.17 -5.88 27.04
C VAL A 557 15.29 -7.22 26.33
N ASP A 558 16.00 -7.21 25.19
CA ASP A 558 16.30 -8.41 24.41
C ASP A 558 17.61 -9.02 24.92
N TYR A 559 17.50 -10.21 25.52
CA TYR A 559 18.64 -10.97 26.05
C TYR A 559 19.31 -11.79 24.94
N PRO A 560 20.66 -11.85 24.90
CA PRO A 560 21.36 -12.71 23.97
C PRO A 560 21.07 -14.18 24.28
N SER A 561 20.81 -14.99 23.25
CA SER A 561 20.57 -16.43 23.39
C SER A 561 21.85 -17.24 23.63
N VAL A 562 23.01 -16.70 23.20
CA VAL A 562 24.33 -17.33 23.34
C VAL A 562 25.36 -16.24 23.67
N LEU A 563 26.31 -16.57 24.56
CA LEU A 563 27.46 -15.73 24.89
C LEU A 563 28.75 -16.44 24.50
N THR A 564 29.71 -15.71 23.92
CA THR A 564 31.04 -16.24 23.62
C THR A 564 31.85 -16.50 24.91
N PRO A 565 32.85 -17.40 24.90
CA PRO A 565 33.69 -17.63 26.07
C PRO A 565 34.34 -16.35 26.62
N ALA A 566 34.79 -15.45 25.74
CA ALA A 566 35.35 -14.16 26.14
C ALA A 566 34.31 -13.25 26.81
N GLN A 567 33.06 -13.23 26.33
CA GLN A 567 31.97 -12.47 26.95
C GLN A 567 31.58 -13.04 28.32
N LYS A 568 31.55 -14.37 28.47
CA LYS A 568 31.29 -15.02 29.76
C LYS A 568 32.37 -14.67 30.78
N ALA A 569 33.65 -14.80 30.42
CA ALA A 569 34.77 -14.45 31.29
C ALA A 569 34.77 -12.96 31.66
N ALA A 570 34.42 -12.07 30.73
CA ALA A 570 34.29 -10.64 31.01
C ALA A 570 33.15 -10.33 32.00
N ILE A 571 32.02 -11.03 31.89
CA ILE A 571 30.90 -10.89 32.84
C ILE A 571 31.30 -11.43 34.22
N GLU A 572 31.90 -12.62 34.28
CA GLU A 572 32.40 -13.23 35.54
C GLU A 572 33.48 -12.38 36.23
N GLY A 573 34.27 -11.62 35.47
CA GLY A 573 35.28 -10.71 36.04
C GLY A 573 34.76 -9.32 36.41
N SER A 574 33.56 -8.93 35.97
CA SER A 574 33.02 -7.57 36.15
C SER A 574 31.88 -7.47 37.17
N PHE A 575 31.28 -8.60 37.53
CA PHE A 575 30.27 -8.75 38.58
C PHE A 575 30.80 -9.69 39.65
#